data_AF-A0A3Q2E396-F1
#
_entry.id   AF-A0A3Q2E396-F1
#
_cell.length_a   1.000
_cell.length_b   1.000
_cell.length_c   1.000
_cell.angle_alpha   90.00
_cell.angle_beta   90.00
_cell.angle_gamma   90.00
#
_symmetry.space_group_name_H-M   'P 1'
#
loop_
_entity.id
_entity.type
_entity.pdbx_description
1 polymer ?
#
loop_
_entity_poly.entity_id
_entity_poly.type
_entity_poly.pdbx_seq_one_letter_code
_entity_poly.pdbx_strand_id
1 'polypeptide(L)'
;MNEADCSKVIKERGIKNKEKPKKKNSFIIAIENEVQAICQGKSGRTNSTERFDVIVCTLIHEDYMYEGSWKPGQRLEVECDKNLPVHFYRQEEDDEEEKYPG
;
A
#
# COMPACT_ATOMS: atom_id res chain seq x y z
N MET A 1 8.42 -4.45 9.42
CA MET A 1 9.26 -3.41 8.77
C MET A 1 8.80 -2.06 9.28
N ASN A 2 9.66 -1.06 9.25
CA ASN A 2 9.34 0.34 9.53
C ASN A 2 9.68 1.23 8.33
N GLU A 3 9.52 2.54 8.48
CA GLU A 3 9.72 3.55 7.44
C GLU A 3 11.16 3.56 6.88
N ALA A 4 12.14 3.29 7.74
CA ALA A 4 13.55 3.26 7.34
C ALA A 4 13.91 2.02 6.48
N ASP A 5 13.08 0.98 6.54
CA ASP A 5 13.33 -0.28 5.83
C ASP A 5 12.93 -0.24 4.35
N CYS A 6 12.21 0.80 3.89
CA CYS A 6 11.62 0.87 2.55
C CYS A 6 12.61 0.50 1.43
N SER A 7 13.78 1.15 1.40
CA SER A 7 14.79 0.92 0.36
C SER A 7 15.32 -0.51 0.38
N LYS A 8 15.56 -1.06 1.58
CA LYS A 8 16.07 -2.42 1.78
C LYS A 8 15.04 -3.46 1.34
N VAL A 9 13.82 -3.38 1.87
CA VAL A 9 12.77 -4.39 1.64
C VAL A 9 12.32 -4.41 0.19
N ILE A 10 12.20 -3.26 -0.48
CA ILE A 10 11.85 -3.22 -1.91
C ILE A 10 12.91 -3.89 -2.76
N LYS A 11 14.21 -3.65 -2.49
CA LYS A 11 15.33 -4.30 -3.18
C LYS A 11 15.35 -5.81 -2.94
N GLU A 12 15.31 -6.23 -1.67
CA GLU A 12 15.37 -7.64 -1.27
C GLU A 12 14.21 -8.47 -1.85
N ARG A 13 13.01 -7.89 -1.91
CA ARG A 13 11.82 -8.55 -2.47
C ARG A 13 11.68 -8.39 -3.99
N GLY A 14 12.62 -7.69 -4.64
CA GLY A 14 12.60 -7.46 -6.09
C GLY A 14 11.35 -6.72 -6.59
N ILE A 15 10.79 -5.82 -5.77
CA ILE A 15 9.55 -5.11 -6.09
C ILE A 15 9.84 -4.02 -7.13
N LYS A 16 9.36 -4.23 -8.36
CA LYS A 16 9.60 -3.34 -9.51
C LYS A 16 8.43 -3.33 -10.49
N ASN A 17 8.35 -2.29 -11.32
CA ASN A 17 7.45 -2.26 -12.47
C ASN A 17 8.26 -2.49 -13.74
N LYS A 18 8.06 -3.66 -14.37
CA LYS A 18 8.94 -4.19 -15.43
C LYS A 18 10.38 -4.29 -14.92
N GLU A 19 11.21 -3.33 -15.29
CA GLU A 19 12.63 -3.24 -14.93
C GLU A 19 12.96 -2.00 -14.11
N LYS A 20 11.99 -1.13 -13.85
CA LYS A 20 12.18 0.14 -13.15
C LYS A 20 11.63 0.09 -11.71
N PRO A 21 12.21 0.84 -10.77
CA PRO A 21 11.63 1.00 -9.44
C PRO A 21 10.19 1.52 -9.52
N LYS A 22 9.30 1.02 -8.66
CA LYS A 22 7.95 1.58 -8.54
C LYS A 22 8.06 2.96 -7.92
N LYS A 23 7.33 3.95 -8.43
CA LYS A 23 7.25 5.30 -7.84
C LYS A 23 6.71 5.28 -6.40
N LYS A 24 5.79 4.36 -6.11
CA LYS A 24 5.14 4.20 -4.81
C LYS A 24 4.87 2.73 -4.54
N ASN A 25 5.07 2.28 -3.31
CA ASN A 25 4.66 0.96 -2.84
C ASN A 25 4.21 1.04 -1.38
N SER A 26 3.10 0.40 -1.05
CA SER A 26 2.61 0.33 0.33
C SER A 26 2.84 -1.06 0.91
N PHE A 27 3.23 -1.12 2.18
CA PHE A 27 3.31 -2.36 2.96
C PHE A 27 2.31 -2.29 4.09
N ILE A 28 1.46 -3.31 4.18
CA ILE A 28 0.52 -3.47 5.27
C ILE A 28 1.25 -4.13 6.44
N ILE A 29 1.12 -3.55 7.63
CA ILE A 29 1.73 -4.03 8.85
C ILE A 29 0.67 -4.84 9.60
N ALA A 30 0.54 -6.10 9.18
CA ALA A 30 -0.39 -7.07 9.73
C ALA A 30 0.12 -8.48 9.47
N ILE A 31 -0.46 -9.49 10.12
CA ILE A 31 -0.20 -10.88 9.75
C ILE A 31 -1.02 -11.27 8.52
N GLU A 32 -0.53 -12.25 7.76
CA GLU A 32 -1.13 -12.62 6.48
C GLU A 32 -2.62 -13.00 6.60
N ASN A 33 -2.99 -13.74 7.65
CA ASN A 33 -4.37 -14.16 7.87
C ASN A 33 -5.34 -12.98 8.05
N GLU A 34 -4.91 -11.88 8.67
CA GLU A 34 -5.74 -10.67 8.83
C GLU A 34 -6.01 -10.01 7.49
N VAL A 35 -5.00 -9.98 6.61
CA VAL A 35 -5.13 -9.41 5.27
C VAL A 35 -5.99 -10.31 4.37
N GLN A 36 -5.84 -11.63 4.47
CA GLN A 36 -6.69 -12.58 3.73
C GLN A 36 -8.16 -12.52 4.17
N ALA A 37 -8.42 -12.30 5.46
CA ALA A 37 -9.78 -12.21 6.01
C ALA A 37 -10.61 -11.07 5.37
N ILE A 38 -9.98 -10.02 4.81
CA ILE A 38 -10.66 -8.95 4.07
C ILE A 38 -11.54 -9.52 2.96
N CYS A 39 -11.06 -10.57 2.29
CA CYS A 39 -11.69 -11.20 1.13
C CYS A 39 -12.59 -12.41 1.47
N GLN A 40 -12.72 -12.78 2.73
CA GLN A 40 -13.49 -13.96 3.12
C GLN A 40 -14.98 -13.78 2.75
N GLY A 41 -15.47 -14.62 1.83
CA GLY A 41 -16.85 -14.53 1.34
C GLY A 41 -17.11 -13.34 0.42
N LYS A 42 -16.06 -12.68 -0.09
CA LYS A 42 -16.15 -11.53 -1.00
C LYS A 42 -15.43 -11.81 -2.32
N SER A 43 -15.88 -11.15 -3.38
CA SER A 43 -15.28 -11.18 -4.71
C SER A 43 -15.31 -9.79 -5.34
N GLY A 44 -14.32 -9.46 -6.14
CA GLY A 44 -14.19 -8.16 -6.78
C GLY A 44 -13.65 -7.09 -5.84
N ARG A 45 -13.84 -5.82 -6.22
CA ARG A 45 -13.39 -4.66 -5.45
C ARG A 45 -14.14 -4.53 -4.13
N THR A 46 -13.43 -4.48 -3.02
CA THR A 46 -14.01 -4.39 -1.67
C THR A 46 -13.16 -3.55 -0.72
N ASN A 47 -13.82 -3.03 0.31
CA ASN A 47 -13.17 -2.34 1.41
C ASN A 47 -13.07 -3.26 2.62
N SER A 48 -11.95 -3.13 3.33
CA SER A 48 -11.79 -3.70 4.66
C SER A 48 -12.69 -3.00 5.68
N THR A 49 -13.20 -3.78 6.63
CA THR A 49 -13.94 -3.26 7.79
C THR A 49 -12.96 -2.81 8.87
N GLU A 50 -11.95 -3.64 9.10
CA GLU A 50 -10.85 -3.39 10.03
C GLU A 50 -9.89 -2.33 9.49
N ARG A 51 -9.15 -1.71 10.41
CA ARG A 51 -8.15 -0.70 10.12
C ARG A 51 -6.75 -1.30 10.22
N PHE A 52 -5.87 -0.88 9.33
CA PHE A 52 -4.52 -1.43 9.21
C PHE A 52 -3.48 -0.32 9.27
N ASP A 53 -2.34 -0.63 9.86
CA ASP A 53 -1.18 0.24 9.74
C ASP A 53 -0.48 -0.01 8.40
N VAL A 54 -0.14 1.06 7.70
CA VAL A 54 0.48 1.00 6.38
C VAL A 54 1.75 1.82 6.38
N ILE A 55 2.80 1.29 5.76
CA ILE A 55 4.00 2.05 5.43
C ILE A 55 4.00 2.32 3.95
N VAL A 56 3.95 3.59 3.60
CA VAL A 56 4.00 4.07 2.23
C VAL A 56 5.44 4.43 1.89
N CYS A 57 6.04 3.70 0.95
CA CYS A 57 7.36 3.96 0.43
C CYS A 57 7.25 4.74 -0.88
N THR A 58 7.79 5.96 -0.92
CA THR A 58 7.82 6.84 -2.10
C THR A 58 9.24 6.91 -2.64
N LEU A 59 9.40 6.70 -3.95
CA LEU A 59 10.71 6.74 -4.61
C LEU A 59 11.24 8.18 -4.59
N ILE A 60 12.46 8.35 -4.07
CA ILE A 60 13.16 9.64 -4.06
C ILE A 60 14.38 9.65 -5.00
N HIS A 61 14.90 8.48 -5.37
CA HIS A 61 16.00 8.34 -6.34
C HIS A 61 15.91 7.03 -7.11
N GLU A 62 16.25 7.02 -8.41
CA GLU A 62 16.09 5.85 -9.30
C GLU A 62 16.95 4.64 -8.90
N ASP A 63 17.97 4.81 -8.06
CA ASP A 63 18.78 3.73 -7.46
C ASP A 63 18.06 3.00 -6.30
N TYR A 64 16.74 2.89 -6.42
CA TYR A 64 15.84 2.27 -5.44
C TYR A 64 16.02 2.87 -4.04
N MET A 65 16.12 4.19 -3.95
CA MET A 65 16.06 4.91 -2.69
C MET A 65 14.64 5.39 -2.45
N TYR A 66 14.12 5.07 -1.28
CA TYR A 66 12.74 5.32 -0.89
C TYR A 66 12.70 6.01 0.46
N GLU A 67 11.78 6.97 0.57
CA GLU A 67 11.34 7.54 1.84
C GLU A 67 10.06 6.83 2.29
N GLY A 68 10.04 6.38 3.55
CA GLY A 68 8.89 5.74 4.16
C GLY A 68 8.05 6.71 4.97
N SER A 69 6.73 6.55 4.92
CA SER A 69 5.78 7.26 5.77
C SER A 69 4.81 6.28 6.41
N TRP A 70 4.73 6.28 7.73
CA TRP A 70 3.73 5.50 8.47
C TRP A 70 2.37 6.19 8.42
N LYS A 71 1.35 5.40 8.09
CA LYS A 71 -0.05 5.79 7.98
C LYS A 71 -0.86 4.82 8.85
N PRO A 72 -1.09 5.14 10.13
CA PRO A 72 -1.84 4.27 11.02
C PRO A 72 -3.34 4.27 10.69
N GLY A 73 -4.00 3.16 11.05
CA GLY A 73 -5.46 3.11 11.12
C GLY A 73 -6.20 3.25 9.78
N GLN A 74 -5.57 2.83 8.69
CA GLN A 74 -6.04 3.01 7.32
C GLN A 74 -7.06 1.91 6.90
N ARG A 75 -8.08 2.28 6.12
CA ARG A 75 -9.03 1.32 5.52
C ARG A 75 -8.57 0.93 4.12
N LEU A 76 -8.17 -0.32 3.98
CA LEU A 76 -7.71 -0.84 2.71
C LEU A 76 -8.86 -1.06 1.72
N GLU A 77 -8.63 -0.67 0.48
CA GLU A 77 -9.43 -1.05 -0.67
C GLU A 77 -8.65 -2.08 -1.51
N VAL A 78 -9.26 -3.24 -1.76
CA VAL A 78 -8.60 -4.40 -2.40
C VAL A 78 -9.47 -5.01 -3.47
N GLU A 79 -8.86 -5.64 -4.46
CA GLU A 79 -9.53 -6.57 -5.36
C GLU A 79 -9.39 -7.98 -4.80
N CYS A 80 -10.51 -8.71 -4.66
CA CYS A 80 -10.52 -10.09 -4.18
C CYS A 80 -10.81 -11.08 -5.31
N ASP A 81 -10.00 -12.12 -5.44
CA ASP A 81 -10.25 -13.29 -6.28
C ASP A 81 -10.07 -14.58 -5.48
N LYS A 82 -11.05 -15.49 -5.55
CA LYS A 82 -11.08 -16.77 -4.80
C LYS A 82 -10.75 -16.64 -3.30
N ASN A 83 -11.30 -15.63 -2.64
CA ASN A 83 -11.07 -15.28 -1.22
C ASN A 83 -9.65 -14.76 -0.90
N LEU A 84 -8.86 -14.37 -1.90
CA LEU A 84 -7.53 -13.81 -1.70
C LEU A 84 -7.44 -12.39 -2.28
N PRO A 85 -6.75 -11.46 -1.59
CA PRO A 85 -6.49 -10.14 -2.14
C PRO A 85 -5.45 -10.26 -3.26
N VAL A 86 -5.81 -9.80 -4.47
CA VAL A 86 -4.97 -9.86 -5.67
C VAL A 86 -4.51 -8.48 -6.14
N HIS A 87 -5.19 -7.41 -5.70
CA HIS A 87 -4.78 -6.04 -5.95
C HIS A 87 -5.07 -5.15 -4.75
N PHE A 88 -4.20 -4.16 -4.50
CA PHE A 88 -4.42 -3.15 -3.47
C PHE A 88 -4.52 -1.79 -4.17
N TYR A 89 -5.66 -1.15 -3.99
CA TYR A 89 -5.88 0.20 -4.50
C TYR A 89 -5.31 1.21 -3.51
N ARG A 90 -4.81 2.32 -4.05
CA ARG A 90 -4.28 3.42 -3.25
C ARG A 90 -5.46 4.04 -2.47
N GLN A 91 -5.33 4.16 -1.15
CA GLN A 91 -6.14 5.13 -0.42
C GLN A 91 -5.67 6.52 -0.82
N GLU A 92 -6.50 7.19 -1.62
CA GLU A 92 -6.48 8.62 -1.79
C GLU A 92 -7.09 9.22 -0.51
N GLU A 93 -6.26 9.51 0.49
CA GLU A 93 -6.66 10.41 1.57
C GLU A 93 -5.94 11.75 1.29
N ASP A 94 -6.75 12.75 0.91
CA ASP A 94 -6.57 14.20 1.06
C ASP A 94 -5.58 14.97 0.15
N ASP A 95 -5.87 15.07 -1.15
CA ASP A 95 -5.45 16.22 -1.99
C ASP A 95 -6.58 17.31 -2.01
N GLU A 96 -7.17 17.64 -0.86
CA GLU A 96 -7.97 18.87 -0.68
C GLU A 96 -7.08 20.01 -0.14
N GLU A 97 -6.29 20.62 -1.02
CA GLU A 97 -5.71 21.98 -0.92
C GLU A 97 -5.04 22.24 -2.30
N GLU A 98 -5.41 23.16 -3.19
CA GLU A 98 -6.10 24.44 -3.11
C GLU A 98 -6.99 24.60 -4.37
N LYS A 99 -8.25 24.97 -4.18
CA LYS A 99 -8.99 25.70 -5.22
C LYS A 99 -9.61 26.92 -4.56
N TYR A 100 -8.83 27.98 -4.43
CA TYR A 100 -9.35 29.30 -4.10
C TYR A 100 -10.45 29.70 -5.09
N PRO A 101 -11.57 30.28 -4.64
CA PRO A 101 -12.54 30.89 -5.53
C PRO A 101 -11.94 32.19 -6.07
N GLY A 102 -11.88 32.32 -7.39
CA GLY A 102 -11.67 33.57 -8.12
C GLY A 102 -12.86 33.81 -9.04
#